data_AF-A0A2I0LKM5-F1
#
_entry.id   AF-A0A2I0LKM5-F1
#
_cell.length_a   1.000
_cell.length_b   1.000
_cell.length_c   1.000
_cell.angle_alpha   90.00
_cell.angle_beta   90.00
_cell.angle_gamma   90.00
#
_symmetry.space_group_name_H-M   'P 1'
#
loop_
_entity.id
_entity.type
_entity.pdbx_description
1 polymer ?
#
loop_
_entity_poly.entity_id
_entity_poly.type
_entity_poly.pdbx_seq_one_letter_code
_entity_poly.pdbx_strand_id
1 'polypeptide(L)'
;MDIVLSDFVRSTGAEPGLARDLLEGTGAAGRAAQPRGDIKPALEDPAAAAPPWIWRSAARPPLQRQDDAVQEKRLSRGISHASSAIVSLARSHVSSNGGSEHLLEMPVCTFQLPDLTIYSEEFRSFIERDLIEQSMLVALEQAGRLNWWANVDPSCQRLLPLATTGDGNCLLHAASLGMWGFHDRDLMLRKSLHTLMDKGAEREALKRRWRWQQTQQNKESGLVYTEDEWQKEWNELIKLASSEPRVHYGPNGSACAGYVQGSTYQIPEFHVFVLAHVLKRPIVVVADTMLRDSGGEAFAPIPFGGIYLPLEVPANKCHRSPLVLAYDQAHFSALVSMEQKEPAKEQGRCYRRI
;
A
#
# COMPACT_ATOMS: atom_id res chain seq x y z
N MET A 1 -17.54 20.16 19.97
CA MET A 1 -16.93 19.11 19.13
C MET A 1 -15.41 19.24 19.07
N ASP A 2 -14.85 20.46 19.17
CA ASP A 2 -13.38 20.67 19.01
C ASP A 2 -12.48 20.31 20.21
N ILE A 3 -12.96 20.31 21.46
CA ILE A 3 -12.10 19.95 22.61
C ILE A 3 -11.86 18.43 22.64
N VAL A 4 -12.90 17.63 22.42
CA VAL A 4 -12.82 16.16 22.41
C VAL A 4 -11.96 15.65 21.25
N LEU A 5 -12.09 16.27 20.07
CA LEU A 5 -11.25 15.96 18.91
C LEU A 5 -9.78 16.31 19.18
N SER A 6 -9.51 17.48 19.77
CA SER A 6 -8.15 17.92 20.10
C SER A 6 -7.50 17.02 21.16
N ASP A 7 -8.24 16.61 22.18
CA ASP A 7 -7.76 15.70 23.22
C ASP A 7 -7.56 14.28 22.68
N PHE A 8 -8.42 13.82 21.76
CA PHE A 8 -8.27 12.54 21.08
C PHE A 8 -7.04 12.54 20.17
N VAL A 9 -6.86 13.56 19.33
CA VAL A 9 -5.67 13.73 18.47
C VAL A 9 -4.40 13.81 19.33
N ARG A 10 -4.43 14.55 20.44
CA ARG A 10 -3.28 14.69 21.35
C ARG A 10 -2.93 13.41 22.08
N SER A 11 -3.92 12.59 22.46
CA SER A 11 -3.71 11.35 23.21
C SER A 11 -3.39 10.15 22.32
N THR A 12 -3.93 10.11 21.11
CA THR A 12 -3.76 8.97 20.19
C THR A 12 -2.70 9.22 19.12
N GLY A 13 -2.35 10.48 18.86
CA GLY A 13 -1.53 10.86 17.70
C GLY A 13 -2.25 10.66 16.36
N ALA A 14 -3.55 10.34 16.37
CA ALA A 14 -4.33 10.14 15.17
C ALA A 14 -4.46 11.45 14.39
N GLU A 15 -4.36 11.35 13.06
CA GLU A 15 -4.66 12.43 12.14
C GLU A 15 -6.07 13.01 12.42
N PRO A 16 -6.25 14.35 12.42
CA PRO A 16 -7.52 14.98 12.81
C PRO A 16 -8.75 14.48 12.04
N GLY A 17 -8.59 14.06 10.78
CA GLY A 17 -9.68 13.46 9.99
C GLY A 17 -10.10 12.09 10.51
N LEU A 18 -9.14 11.20 10.76
CA LEU A 18 -9.39 9.86 11.32
C LEU A 18 -9.96 9.94 12.74
N ALA A 19 -9.42 10.85 13.56
CA ALA A 19 -9.91 11.11 14.91
C ALA A 19 -11.37 11.55 14.91
N ARG A 20 -11.78 12.31 13.90
CA ARG A 20 -13.15 12.78 13.75
C ARG A 20 -14.10 11.66 13.36
N ASP A 21 -13.71 10.83 12.39
CA ASP A 21 -14.50 9.68 11.95
C ASP A 21 -14.71 8.66 13.09
N LEU A 22 -13.67 8.42 13.89
CA LEU A 22 -13.74 7.53 15.05
C LEU A 22 -14.66 8.09 16.16
N LEU A 23 -14.61 9.40 16.42
CA LEU A 23 -15.47 10.04 17.40
C LEU A 23 -16.93 10.11 16.93
N GLU A 24 -17.17 10.39 15.64
CA GLU A 24 -18.52 10.44 15.07
C GLU A 24 -19.15 9.04 14.98
N GLY A 25 -18.37 7.98 14.75
CA GLY A 25 -18.82 6.58 14.78
C GLY A 25 -19.32 6.09 16.15
N THR A 26 -18.87 6.71 17.25
CA THR A 26 -19.32 6.36 18.61
C THR A 26 -20.63 7.04 19.02
N GLY A 27 -21.12 8.03 18.26
CA GLY A 27 -22.30 8.83 18.60
C GLY A 27 -23.66 8.13 18.43
N ALA A 28 -23.71 6.95 17.80
CA ALA A 28 -24.97 6.25 17.48
C ALA A 28 -25.36 5.12 18.45
N ALA A 29 -24.54 4.79 19.46
CA ALA A 29 -24.83 3.72 20.42
C ALA A 29 -25.00 4.25 21.86
N GLY A 30 -25.97 5.14 22.05
CA GLY A 30 -26.42 5.53 23.39
C GLY A 30 -27.38 4.49 23.99
N ARG A 31 -26.88 3.57 24.82
CA ARG A 31 -27.61 3.03 25.99
C ARG A 31 -26.71 2.22 26.94
N ALA A 32 -26.42 2.86 28.08
CA ALA A 32 -26.17 2.34 29.43
C ALA A 32 -25.76 0.88 29.63
N ALA A 33 -24.53 0.67 30.13
CA ALA A 33 -24.24 -0.40 31.08
C ALA A 33 -23.30 0.15 32.17
N GLN A 34 -23.82 0.31 33.39
CA GLN A 34 -23.04 0.63 34.59
C GLN A 34 -22.20 -0.58 35.02
N PRO A 35 -21.00 -0.36 35.61
CA PRO A 35 -20.18 -1.45 36.13
C PRO A 35 -20.70 -1.91 37.49
N ARG A 36 -21.06 -3.20 37.61
CA ARG A 36 -21.18 -3.90 38.90
C ARG A 36 -19.96 -4.79 39.08
N GLY A 37 -19.34 -4.68 40.25
CA GLY A 37 -18.04 -5.26 40.58
C GLY A 37 -18.03 -6.71 41.04
N ASP A 38 -16.80 -7.08 41.39
CA ASP A 38 -16.34 -8.18 42.26
C ASP A 38 -16.53 -9.63 41.81
N ILE A 39 -15.46 -10.22 41.26
CA ILE A 39 -15.05 -11.61 41.57
C ILE A 39 -13.50 -11.69 41.61
N LYS A 40 -12.97 -12.18 42.74
CA LYS A 40 -11.54 -12.50 42.99
C LYS A 40 -11.15 -13.88 42.45
N PRO A 41 -9.84 -14.17 42.27
CA PRO A 41 -9.33 -15.26 41.43
C PRO A 41 -9.07 -16.57 42.21
N ALA A 42 -9.09 -17.70 41.52
CA ALA A 42 -8.46 -18.94 41.96
C ALA A 42 -8.20 -19.89 40.77
N LEU A 43 -6.92 -20.20 40.52
CA LEU A 43 -6.27 -21.52 40.70
C LEU A 43 -5.21 -21.80 39.60
N GLU A 44 -3.97 -21.99 40.06
CA GLU A 44 -2.78 -22.53 39.37
C GLU A 44 -3.04 -24.00 38.93
N ASP A 45 -2.39 -24.66 37.94
CA ASP A 45 -0.94 -24.87 37.65
C ASP A 45 -0.87 -25.85 36.41
N PRO A 46 0.26 -26.45 35.95
CA PRO A 46 1.61 -25.97 35.61
C PRO A 46 2.12 -26.43 34.19
N ALA A 47 3.28 -25.87 33.80
CA ALA A 47 4.38 -26.48 33.03
C ALA A 47 4.23 -26.85 31.53
N ALA A 48 4.78 -25.99 30.66
CA ALA A 48 5.55 -26.42 29.47
C ALA A 48 6.70 -25.44 29.22
N ALA A 49 7.93 -25.94 29.33
CA ALA A 49 9.17 -25.18 29.33
C ALA A 49 9.55 -24.63 27.94
N ALA A 50 9.94 -23.34 27.89
CA ALA A 50 10.63 -22.73 26.77
C ALA A 50 12.16 -22.70 27.02
N PRO A 51 13.02 -22.88 25.99
CA PRO A 51 14.47 -22.85 26.14
C PRO A 51 15.02 -21.40 26.21
N PRO A 52 16.23 -21.21 26.76
CA PRO A 52 16.68 -19.91 27.26
C PRO A 52 17.41 -19.11 26.18
N TRP A 53 16.80 -18.02 25.73
CA TRP A 53 17.55 -16.87 25.22
C TRP A 53 16.97 -15.61 25.86
N ILE A 54 17.80 -15.02 26.69
CA ILE A 54 17.51 -13.88 27.57
C ILE A 54 17.25 -12.67 26.68
N TRP A 55 15.99 -12.23 26.57
CA TRP A 55 15.67 -10.86 26.21
C TRP A 55 16.05 -9.97 27.39
N ARG A 56 17.26 -9.41 27.35
CA ARG A 56 17.51 -8.19 28.14
C ARG A 56 16.64 -7.12 27.50
N SER A 57 15.59 -6.72 28.23
CA SER A 57 14.83 -5.52 27.93
C SER A 57 15.80 -4.34 27.94
N ALA A 58 16.29 -3.96 26.76
CA ALA A 58 17.03 -2.72 26.57
C ALA A 58 15.96 -1.63 26.47
N ALA A 59 15.79 -0.89 27.55
CA ALA A 59 15.01 0.35 27.55
C ALA A 59 15.48 1.22 26.37
N ARG A 60 14.54 1.55 25.49
CA ARG A 60 14.74 2.45 24.35
C ARG A 60 15.29 3.78 24.90
N PRO A 61 16.41 4.32 24.38
CA PRO A 61 16.78 5.70 24.69
C PRO A 61 15.69 6.62 24.13
N PRO A 62 15.35 7.72 24.83
CA PRO A 62 14.37 8.67 24.32
C PRO A 62 14.91 9.28 23.02
N LEU A 63 14.09 9.21 21.96
CA LEU A 63 14.33 9.93 20.71
C LEU A 63 14.24 11.42 21.00
N GLN A 64 15.39 12.05 21.18
CA GLN A 64 15.53 13.48 21.29
C GLN A 64 15.18 14.09 19.94
N ARG A 65 14.10 14.89 19.87
CA ARG A 65 13.81 15.74 18.70
C ARG A 65 15.01 16.65 18.48
N GLN A 66 15.81 16.35 17.46
CA GLN A 66 16.66 17.35 16.83
C GLN A 66 15.76 18.15 15.89
N ASP A 67 15.06 19.14 16.45
CA ASP A 67 14.59 20.29 15.70
C ASP A 67 15.82 21.15 15.40
N ASP A 68 16.57 20.79 14.35
CA ASP A 68 17.50 21.67 13.63
C ASP A 68 18.04 20.90 12.40
N ALA A 69 17.14 20.54 11.48
CA ALA A 69 17.51 20.16 10.13
C ALA A 69 17.28 21.36 9.22
N VAL A 70 18.38 21.93 8.71
CA VAL A 70 18.41 22.82 7.55
C VAL A 70 17.37 22.33 6.55
N GLN A 71 16.49 23.24 6.13
CA GLN A 71 15.41 22.99 5.18
C GLN A 71 16.01 22.75 3.78
N GLU A 72 16.72 21.63 3.62
CA GLU A 72 17.08 21.10 2.31
C GLU A 72 15.76 20.79 1.62
N LYS A 73 15.41 21.64 0.66
CA LYS A 73 14.24 21.48 -0.21
C LYS A 73 14.26 20.04 -0.72
N ARG A 74 13.38 19.19 -0.16
CA ARG A 74 13.08 17.85 -0.71
C ARG A 74 12.77 18.09 -2.17
N LEU A 75 13.70 17.71 -3.04
CA LEU A 75 13.55 17.95 -4.46
C LEU A 75 12.28 17.19 -4.88
N SER A 76 11.42 17.82 -5.65
CA SER A 76 10.26 17.16 -6.26
C SER A 76 10.72 16.22 -7.39
N ARG A 77 11.76 15.41 -7.17
CA ARG A 77 12.58 14.76 -8.20
C ARG A 77 12.58 13.23 -8.13
N GLY A 78 11.42 12.61 -7.93
CA GLY A 78 11.27 11.18 -8.29
C GLY A 78 11.58 10.92 -9.77
N ILE A 79 11.87 9.67 -10.16
CA ILE A 79 12.30 9.25 -11.52
C ILE A 79 11.45 9.91 -12.63
N SER A 80 10.15 10.05 -12.40
CA SER A 80 9.20 10.65 -13.35
C SER A 80 9.40 12.15 -13.62
N HIS A 81 10.18 12.85 -12.81
CA HIS A 81 10.50 14.28 -12.94
C HIS A 81 11.93 14.53 -13.43
N ALA A 82 12.76 13.48 -13.54
CA ALA A 82 14.15 13.62 -14.00
C ALA A 82 14.25 14.09 -15.45
N SER A 83 13.33 13.62 -16.32
CA SER A 83 13.18 14.13 -17.70
C SER A 83 11.72 14.01 -18.15
N SER A 84 10.98 15.12 -18.08
CA SER A 84 9.55 15.16 -18.45
C SER A 84 9.31 14.79 -19.90
N ALA A 85 10.23 15.11 -20.82
CA ALA A 85 10.12 14.77 -22.24
C ALA A 85 10.26 13.24 -22.47
N ILE A 86 11.27 12.62 -21.86
CA ILE A 86 11.51 11.16 -21.99
C ILE A 86 10.36 10.39 -21.33
N VAL A 87 9.94 10.81 -20.13
CA VAL A 87 8.85 10.15 -19.41
C VAL A 87 7.52 10.31 -20.16
N SER A 88 7.24 11.48 -20.74
CA SER A 88 6.06 11.68 -21.58
C SER A 88 6.08 10.80 -22.83
N LEU A 89 7.24 10.68 -23.48
CA LEU A 89 7.40 9.78 -24.63
C LEU A 89 7.17 8.32 -24.22
N ALA A 90 7.78 7.86 -23.12
CA ALA A 90 7.61 6.52 -22.60
C ALA A 90 6.14 6.20 -22.26
N ARG A 91 5.42 7.14 -21.63
CA ARG A 91 3.97 7.04 -21.41
C ARG A 91 3.20 6.91 -22.70
N SER A 92 3.51 7.75 -23.69
CA SER A 92 2.82 7.74 -24.98
C SER A 92 2.95 6.39 -25.68
N HIS A 93 4.10 5.72 -25.59
CA HIS A 93 4.29 4.37 -26.13
C HIS A 93 3.45 3.32 -25.41
N VAL A 94 3.32 3.42 -24.08
CA VAL A 94 2.46 2.54 -23.29
C VAL A 94 0.98 2.78 -23.64
N SER A 95 0.58 4.02 -23.91
CA SER A 95 -0.79 4.37 -24.33
C SER A 95 -1.09 4.00 -25.78
N SER A 96 -0.18 4.26 -26.72
CA SER A 96 -0.41 4.18 -28.17
C SER A 96 -0.49 2.76 -28.69
N ASN A 97 0.15 1.80 -28.02
CA ASN A 97 0.09 0.40 -28.41
C ASN A 97 -1.26 -0.27 -28.05
N GLY A 98 -2.20 0.45 -27.39
CA GLY A 98 -3.53 -0.05 -26.98
C GLY A 98 -4.66 0.18 -28.00
N GLY A 99 -4.37 0.21 -29.31
CA GLY A 99 -5.40 0.35 -30.34
C GLY A 99 -6.26 -0.91 -30.48
N SER A 100 -7.58 -0.78 -30.28
CA SER A 100 -8.62 -1.81 -30.48
C SER A 100 -8.55 -3.02 -29.53
N GLU A 101 -9.34 -2.99 -28.45
CA GLU A 101 -9.70 -4.10 -27.53
C GLU A 101 -8.57 -4.94 -26.90
N HIS A 102 -7.31 -4.68 -27.21
CA HIS A 102 -6.19 -5.50 -26.76
C HIS A 102 -5.18 -4.71 -25.92
N LEU A 103 -5.14 -5.09 -24.63
CA LEU A 103 -3.99 -5.21 -23.74
C LEU A 103 -2.87 -4.15 -23.89
N LEU A 104 -2.70 -3.33 -22.84
CA LEU A 104 -1.44 -2.65 -22.58
C LEU A 104 -0.29 -3.65 -22.74
N GLU A 105 0.74 -3.32 -23.52
CA GLU A 105 1.93 -4.16 -23.64
C GLU A 105 2.68 -4.16 -22.30
N MET A 106 2.43 -5.20 -21.49
CA MET A 106 2.97 -5.31 -20.13
C MET A 106 4.40 -5.81 -20.17
N PRO A 107 5.36 -5.10 -19.51
CA PRO A 107 6.70 -5.63 -19.36
C PRO A 107 6.63 -6.91 -18.52
N VAL A 108 7.30 -7.95 -19.02
CA VAL A 108 7.34 -9.27 -18.39
C VAL A 108 8.15 -9.23 -17.08
N CYS A 109 9.02 -8.24 -16.91
CA CYS A 109 9.92 -8.09 -15.77
C CYS A 109 9.57 -6.91 -14.86
N THR A 110 10.12 -6.95 -13.65
CA THR A 110 10.09 -5.83 -12.71
C THR A 110 11.26 -4.90 -13.01
N PHE A 111 11.02 -3.60 -12.92
CA PHE A 111 12.04 -2.56 -12.99
C PHE A 111 13.16 -2.84 -11.97
N GLN A 112 14.41 -2.57 -12.36
CA GLN A 112 15.58 -2.65 -11.48
C GLN A 112 16.27 -1.30 -11.42
N LEU A 113 16.83 -0.99 -10.26
CA LEU A 113 17.71 0.16 -10.11
C LEU A 113 19.08 -0.16 -10.71
N PRO A 114 19.73 0.78 -11.40
CA PRO A 114 21.14 0.63 -11.75
C PRO A 114 21.98 0.37 -10.50
N ASP A 115 23.12 -0.31 -10.67
CA ASP A 115 24.04 -0.55 -9.57
C ASP A 115 24.57 0.78 -9.01
N LEU A 116 23.99 1.24 -7.89
CA LEU A 116 24.39 2.48 -7.23
C LEU A 116 25.72 2.33 -6.45
N THR A 117 26.22 1.09 -6.27
CA THR A 117 27.45 0.83 -5.51
C THR A 117 28.70 1.31 -6.24
N ILE A 118 28.59 1.58 -7.55
CA ILE A 118 29.71 2.09 -8.38
C ILE A 118 30.02 3.57 -8.14
N TYR A 119 29.10 4.30 -7.50
CA TYR A 119 29.26 5.73 -7.25
C TYR A 119 29.80 6.01 -5.84
N SER A 120 30.24 7.24 -5.59
CA SER A 120 30.71 7.65 -4.26
C SER A 120 29.61 7.53 -3.21
N GLU A 121 29.98 7.27 -1.96
CA GLU A 121 29.05 7.12 -0.85
C GLU A 121 28.15 8.36 -0.66
N GLU A 122 28.71 9.56 -0.83
CA GLU A 122 27.96 10.82 -0.76
C GLU A 122 26.88 10.90 -1.86
N PHE A 123 27.23 10.57 -3.11
CA PHE A 123 26.27 10.59 -4.21
C PHE A 123 25.23 9.48 -4.09
N ARG A 124 25.66 8.28 -3.70
CA ARG A 124 24.76 7.15 -3.44
C ARG A 124 23.73 7.51 -2.38
N SER A 125 24.18 8.04 -1.23
CA SER A 125 23.31 8.45 -0.13
C SER A 125 22.33 9.54 -0.56
N PHE A 126 22.79 10.50 -1.38
CA PHE A 126 21.93 11.52 -1.97
C PHE A 126 20.83 10.92 -2.84
N ILE A 127 21.16 9.97 -3.72
CA ILE A 127 20.20 9.29 -4.60
C ILE A 127 19.24 8.40 -3.80
N GLU A 128 19.74 7.63 -2.84
CA GLU A 128 18.91 6.74 -2.00
C GLU A 128 17.92 7.54 -1.15
N ARG A 129 18.29 8.74 -0.68
CA ARG A 129 17.38 9.63 0.06
C ARG A 129 16.22 10.15 -0.79
N ASP A 130 16.42 10.27 -2.11
CA ASP A 130 15.43 10.80 -3.04
C ASP A 130 14.57 9.70 -3.69
N LEU A 131 15.18 8.55 -4.00
CA LEU A 131 14.52 7.45 -4.70
C LEU A 131 13.88 6.41 -3.79
N ILE A 132 14.35 6.23 -2.56
CA ILE A 132 13.91 5.14 -1.67
C ILE A 132 13.02 5.69 -0.57
N GLU A 133 11.90 5.01 -0.32
CA GLU A 133 11.03 5.29 0.82
C GLU A 133 11.67 4.74 2.10
N GLN A 134 12.58 5.52 2.68
CA GLN A 134 13.41 5.12 3.82
C GLN A 134 12.58 4.71 5.05
N SER A 135 11.47 5.40 5.29
CA SER A 135 10.57 5.12 6.43
C SER A 135 10.02 3.69 6.36
N MET A 136 9.46 3.31 5.21
CA MET A 136 8.92 1.99 4.93
C MET A 136 10.02 0.92 4.92
N LEU A 137 11.18 1.21 4.33
CA LEU A 137 12.32 0.27 4.33
C LEU A 137 12.70 -0.11 5.75
N VAL A 138 12.95 0.89 6.60
CA VAL A 138 13.34 0.67 8.00
C VAL A 138 12.24 -0.05 8.78
N ALA A 139 10.98 0.37 8.65
CA ALA A 139 9.86 -0.22 9.36
C ALA A 139 9.68 -1.71 9.02
N LEU A 140 9.66 -2.07 7.73
CA LEU A 140 9.43 -3.45 7.31
C LEU A 140 10.64 -4.36 7.56
N GLU A 141 11.87 -3.85 7.49
CA GLU A 141 13.06 -4.62 7.87
C GLU A 141 13.11 -4.88 9.37
N GLN A 142 12.84 -3.86 10.20
CA GLN A 142 12.81 -4.00 11.66
C GLN A 142 11.68 -4.92 12.14
N ALA A 143 10.52 -4.90 11.45
CA ALA A 143 9.42 -5.82 11.69
C ALA A 143 9.70 -7.26 11.20
N GLY A 144 10.85 -7.52 10.56
CA GLY A 144 11.21 -8.83 10.02
C GLY A 144 10.35 -9.26 8.83
N ARG A 145 9.78 -8.31 8.09
CA ARG A 145 8.89 -8.55 6.94
C ARG A 145 9.61 -8.43 5.60
N LEU A 146 10.56 -7.51 5.50
CA LEU A 146 11.34 -7.23 4.30
C LEU A 146 12.80 -7.64 4.49
N ASN A 147 13.43 -8.18 3.44
CA ASN A 147 14.86 -8.51 3.37
C ASN A 147 15.40 -9.48 4.43
N TRP A 148 14.56 -10.11 5.25
CA TRP A 148 14.98 -11.14 6.20
C TRP A 148 15.65 -12.34 5.51
N TRP A 149 15.26 -12.63 4.27
CA TRP A 149 15.83 -13.70 3.44
C TRP A 149 17.30 -13.47 3.10
N ALA A 150 17.73 -12.21 2.95
CA ALA A 150 19.12 -11.88 2.61
C ALA A 150 20.10 -12.25 3.73
N ASN A 151 19.61 -12.39 4.97
CA ASN A 151 20.39 -12.86 6.11
C ASN A 151 20.50 -14.40 6.15
N VAL A 152 19.58 -15.10 5.47
CA VAL A 152 19.52 -16.57 5.42
C VAL A 152 20.29 -17.08 4.21
N ASP A 153 20.14 -16.42 3.06
CA ASP A 153 20.78 -16.77 1.81
C ASP A 153 21.45 -15.52 1.18
N PRO A 154 22.79 -15.44 1.21
CA PRO A 154 23.54 -14.33 0.62
C PRO A 154 23.35 -14.16 -0.90
N SER A 155 22.83 -15.18 -1.60
CA SER A 155 22.51 -15.10 -3.03
C SER A 155 21.20 -14.35 -3.30
N CYS A 156 20.33 -14.22 -2.30
CA CYS A 156 19.07 -13.49 -2.44
C CYS A 156 19.31 -11.98 -2.39
N GLN A 157 18.83 -11.28 -3.42
CA GLN A 157 18.93 -9.82 -3.51
C GLN A 157 18.08 -9.12 -2.46
N ARG A 158 18.59 -8.01 -1.92
CA ARG A 158 17.78 -7.07 -1.15
C ARG A 158 16.85 -6.31 -2.10
N LEU A 159 15.65 -6.05 -1.62
CA LEU A 159 14.66 -5.22 -2.29
C LEU A 159 14.55 -3.87 -1.60
N LEU A 160 14.37 -2.82 -2.40
CA LEU A 160 14.26 -1.44 -1.97
C LEU A 160 12.89 -0.88 -2.35
N PRO A 161 12.15 -0.25 -1.41
CA PRO A 161 10.88 0.39 -1.73
C PRO A 161 11.14 1.72 -2.43
N LEU A 162 10.66 1.88 -3.66
CA LEU A 162 10.73 3.15 -4.37
C LEU A 162 9.77 4.18 -3.73
N ALA A 163 10.24 5.41 -3.60
CA ALA A 163 9.42 6.55 -3.17
C ALA A 163 8.29 6.80 -4.17
N THR A 164 7.07 6.95 -3.65
CA THR A 164 5.89 7.27 -4.47
C THR A 164 5.17 8.52 -3.93
N THR A 165 4.25 9.08 -4.73
CA THR A 165 3.50 10.26 -4.32
C THR A 165 2.27 9.91 -3.49
N GLY A 166 2.02 10.67 -2.41
CA GLY A 166 0.87 10.53 -1.52
C GLY A 166 -0.39 11.27 -1.98
N ASP A 167 -0.75 11.14 -3.25
CA ASP A 167 -1.94 11.80 -3.84
C ASP A 167 -3.19 10.89 -3.89
N GLY A 168 -3.17 9.78 -3.15
CA GLY A 168 -4.24 8.79 -3.13
C GLY A 168 -4.25 7.85 -4.35
N ASN A 169 -3.22 7.91 -5.22
CA ASN A 169 -3.02 6.99 -6.34
C ASN A 169 -1.80 6.07 -6.15
N CYS A 170 -1.32 5.94 -4.91
CA CYS A 170 -0.05 5.28 -4.57
C CYS A 170 0.04 3.83 -5.07
N LEU A 171 -1.04 3.02 -4.99
CA LEU A 171 -1.04 1.65 -5.53
C LEU A 171 -0.71 1.62 -7.02
N LEU A 172 -1.36 2.49 -7.81
CA LEU A 172 -1.21 2.54 -9.25
C LEU A 172 0.14 3.16 -9.63
N HIS A 173 0.61 4.14 -8.84
CA HIS A 173 1.97 4.67 -8.96
C HIS A 173 3.03 3.60 -8.69
N ALA A 174 2.92 2.83 -7.61
CA ALA A 174 3.83 1.76 -7.26
C ALA A 174 3.84 0.67 -8.34
N ALA A 175 2.67 0.26 -8.84
CA ALA A 175 2.60 -0.70 -9.94
C ALA A 175 3.24 -0.18 -11.23
N SER A 176 2.98 1.08 -11.58
CA SER A 176 3.57 1.71 -12.77
C SER A 176 5.09 1.87 -12.65
N LEU A 177 5.59 2.26 -11.46
CA LEU A 177 7.02 2.34 -11.15
C LEU A 177 7.69 0.96 -11.24
N GLY A 178 7.10 -0.05 -10.63
CA GLY A 178 7.63 -1.42 -10.63
C GLY A 178 7.65 -2.08 -12.02
N MET A 179 6.89 -1.56 -12.99
CA MET A 179 6.86 -2.07 -14.36
C MET A 179 7.68 -1.22 -15.34
N TRP A 180 7.56 0.10 -15.27
CA TRP A 180 8.09 1.03 -16.28
C TRP A 180 9.03 2.10 -15.72
N GLY A 181 9.22 2.18 -14.40
CA GLY A 181 10.08 3.20 -13.79
C GLY A 181 9.45 4.59 -13.73
N PHE A 182 8.16 4.75 -14.03
CA PHE A 182 7.45 6.02 -13.88
C PHE A 182 6.08 5.87 -13.21
N HIS A 183 5.59 6.93 -12.59
CA HIS A 183 4.30 6.98 -11.88
C HIS A 183 3.11 6.91 -12.85
N ASP A 184 1.95 6.36 -12.49
CA ASP A 184 0.70 6.46 -13.28
C ASP A 184 0.06 7.88 -13.31
N ARG A 185 0.72 8.90 -13.88
CA ARG A 185 0.21 10.29 -13.90
C ARG A 185 -0.90 10.56 -14.91
N ASP A 186 -0.97 9.78 -15.99
CA ASP A 186 -2.07 9.88 -16.97
C ASP A 186 -3.33 9.10 -16.53
N LEU A 187 -3.25 8.48 -15.34
CA LEU A 187 -4.29 7.65 -14.72
C LEU A 187 -4.69 6.47 -15.62
N MET A 188 -3.76 5.92 -16.40
CA MET A 188 -4.05 4.81 -17.31
C MET A 188 -4.42 3.56 -16.52
N LEU A 189 -3.59 3.17 -15.56
CA LEU A 189 -3.87 2.00 -14.73
C LEU A 189 -5.13 2.21 -13.91
N ARG A 190 -5.32 3.41 -13.35
CA ARG A 190 -6.53 3.75 -12.60
C ARG A 190 -7.80 3.63 -13.45
N LYS A 191 -7.78 4.17 -14.68
CA LYS A 191 -8.89 4.06 -15.63
C LYS A 191 -9.15 2.59 -16.00
N SER A 192 -8.12 1.81 -16.30
CA SER A 192 -8.26 0.38 -16.62
C SER A 192 -8.85 -0.42 -15.45
N LEU A 193 -8.43 -0.15 -14.21
CA LEU A 193 -8.96 -0.77 -13.01
C LEU A 193 -10.45 -0.44 -12.83
N HIS A 194 -10.80 0.84 -12.92
CA HIS A 194 -12.20 1.28 -12.85
C HIS A 194 -13.05 0.64 -13.96
N THR A 195 -12.58 0.64 -15.21
CA THR A 195 -13.29 0.04 -16.35
C THR A 195 -13.50 -1.47 -16.17
N LEU A 196 -12.52 -2.20 -15.63
CA LEU A 196 -12.66 -3.64 -15.36
C LEU A 196 -13.77 -3.91 -14.32
N MET A 197 -13.84 -3.10 -13.26
CA MET A 197 -14.87 -3.24 -12.23
C MET A 197 -16.25 -2.80 -12.69
N ASP A 198 -16.34 -1.78 -13.54
CA ASP A 198 -17.61 -1.22 -14.00
C ASP A 198 -18.18 -1.98 -15.20
N LYS A 199 -17.36 -2.34 -16.20
CA LYS A 199 -17.84 -2.87 -17.48
C LYS A 199 -17.09 -4.11 -17.98
N GLY A 200 -16.12 -4.61 -17.20
CA GLY A 200 -15.30 -5.75 -17.59
C GLY A 200 -16.10 -7.06 -17.68
N ALA A 201 -15.65 -7.96 -18.55
CA ALA A 201 -16.26 -9.29 -18.69
C ALA A 201 -16.15 -10.12 -17.39
N GLU A 202 -15.07 -9.93 -16.64
CA GLU A 202 -14.81 -10.61 -15.37
C GLU A 202 -15.53 -9.97 -14.17
N ARG A 203 -16.21 -8.82 -14.35
CA ARG A 203 -16.85 -8.03 -13.28
C ARG A 203 -17.64 -8.87 -12.29
N GLU A 204 -18.58 -9.67 -12.78
CA GLU A 204 -19.48 -10.44 -11.91
C GLU A 204 -18.75 -11.54 -11.15
N ALA A 205 -17.69 -12.11 -11.72
CA ALA A 205 -16.87 -13.11 -11.03
C ALA A 205 -16.00 -12.46 -9.94
N LEU A 206 -15.40 -11.30 -10.25
CA LEU A 206 -14.69 -10.47 -9.29
C LEU A 206 -15.60 -10.07 -8.12
N LYS A 207 -16.82 -9.60 -8.40
CA LYS A 207 -17.84 -9.26 -7.38
C LYS A 207 -18.18 -10.45 -6.49
N ARG A 208 -18.34 -11.65 -7.04
CA ARG A 208 -18.60 -12.87 -6.25
C ARG A 208 -17.45 -13.20 -5.29
N ARG A 209 -16.20 -13.06 -5.71
CA ARG A 209 -15.02 -13.30 -4.85
C ARG A 209 -14.95 -12.31 -3.70
N TRP A 210 -15.10 -11.02 -4.00
CA TRP A 210 -15.16 -9.98 -2.97
C TRP A 210 -16.28 -10.25 -1.96
N ARG A 211 -17.50 -10.48 -2.46
CA ARG A 211 -18.65 -10.76 -1.60
C ARG A 211 -18.42 -11.98 -0.72
N TRP A 212 -17.80 -13.04 -1.25
CA TRP A 212 -17.46 -14.24 -0.49
C TRP A 212 -16.47 -13.95 0.65
N GLN A 213 -15.37 -13.25 0.37
CA GLN A 213 -14.37 -12.86 1.37
C GLN A 213 -14.98 -11.96 2.44
N GLN A 214 -15.72 -10.92 2.02
CA GLN A 214 -16.40 -10.00 2.94
C GLN A 214 -17.45 -10.73 3.79
N THR A 215 -18.13 -11.74 3.23
CA THR A 215 -19.07 -12.57 4.00
C THR A 215 -18.36 -13.34 5.11
N GLN A 216 -17.14 -13.85 4.88
CA GLN A 216 -16.39 -14.53 5.95
C GLN A 216 -15.99 -13.54 7.06
N GLN A 217 -15.52 -12.34 6.70
CA GLN A 217 -15.17 -11.31 7.68
C GLN A 217 -16.40 -10.84 8.47
N ASN A 218 -17.53 -10.61 7.80
CA ASN A 218 -18.76 -10.17 8.45
C ASN A 218 -19.30 -11.20 9.45
N LYS A 219 -19.06 -12.51 9.23
CA LYS A 219 -19.46 -13.56 10.19
C LYS A 219 -18.76 -13.42 11.53
N GLU A 220 -17.53 -12.91 11.57
CA GLU A 220 -16.77 -12.72 12.82
C GLU A 220 -17.42 -11.68 13.73
N SER A 221 -18.15 -10.71 13.15
CA SER A 221 -18.92 -9.69 13.88
C SER A 221 -20.43 -9.97 13.94
N GLY A 222 -20.91 -11.07 13.35
CA GLY A 222 -22.33 -11.38 13.24
C GLY A 222 -23.12 -10.47 12.28
N LEU A 223 -22.41 -9.70 11.43
CA LEU A 223 -23.01 -8.81 10.45
C LEU A 223 -23.54 -9.58 9.24
N VAL A 224 -24.76 -9.26 8.79
CA VAL A 224 -25.36 -9.87 7.59
C VAL A 224 -25.96 -8.75 6.74
N TYR A 225 -25.41 -8.58 5.53
CA TYR A 225 -25.92 -7.61 4.58
C TYR A 225 -27.11 -8.13 3.78
N THR A 226 -28.07 -7.24 3.57
CA THR A 226 -29.13 -7.34 2.56
C THR A 226 -28.56 -7.21 1.14
N GLU A 227 -29.31 -7.61 0.13
CA GLU A 227 -28.89 -7.44 -1.28
C GLU A 227 -28.65 -5.97 -1.65
N ASP A 228 -29.46 -5.05 -1.09
CA ASP A 228 -29.29 -3.62 -1.32
C ASP A 228 -27.99 -3.08 -0.70
N GLU A 229 -27.62 -3.56 0.50
CA GLU A 229 -26.34 -3.21 1.13
C GLU A 229 -25.16 -3.76 0.33
N TRP A 230 -25.24 -5.02 -0.13
CA TRP A 230 -24.22 -5.58 -1.03
C TRP A 230 -24.03 -4.75 -2.31
N GLN A 231 -25.13 -4.24 -2.88
CA GLN A 231 -25.06 -3.41 -4.06
C GLN A 231 -24.50 -2.01 -3.75
N LYS A 232 -24.84 -1.42 -2.60
CA LYS A 232 -24.28 -0.14 -2.15
C LYS A 232 -22.77 -0.22 -1.93
N GLU A 233 -22.30 -1.21 -1.17
CA GLU A 233 -20.88 -1.43 -0.91
C GLU A 233 -20.09 -1.67 -2.21
N TRP A 234 -20.65 -2.46 -3.13
CA TRP A 234 -20.03 -2.67 -4.45
C TRP A 234 -19.93 -1.37 -5.26
N ASN A 235 -20.97 -0.54 -5.25
CA ASN A 235 -20.96 0.75 -5.95
C ASN A 235 -19.94 1.71 -5.33
N GLU A 236 -19.78 1.73 -4.01
CA GLU A 236 -18.75 2.52 -3.35
C GLU A 236 -17.33 2.01 -3.69
N LEU A 237 -17.11 0.70 -3.84
CA LEU A 237 -15.84 0.16 -4.34
C LEU A 237 -15.51 0.62 -5.77
N ILE A 238 -16.50 0.67 -6.67
CA ILE A 238 -16.31 1.19 -8.03
C ILE A 238 -16.00 2.69 -7.99
N LYS A 239 -16.78 3.46 -7.24
CA LYS A 239 -16.54 4.90 -7.03
C LYS A 239 -15.16 5.15 -6.42
N LEU A 240 -14.68 4.24 -5.57
CA LEU A 240 -13.34 4.30 -5.00
C LEU A 240 -12.24 4.21 -6.07
N ALA A 241 -12.47 3.42 -7.13
CA ALA A 241 -11.55 3.25 -8.24
C ALA A 241 -11.59 4.41 -9.27
N SER A 242 -12.67 5.20 -9.31
CA SER A 242 -12.85 6.26 -10.31
C SER A 242 -11.69 7.27 -10.30
N SER A 243 -11.32 7.75 -11.49
CA SER A 243 -10.33 8.81 -11.70
C SER A 243 -10.90 10.22 -11.50
N GLU A 244 -12.21 10.35 -11.29
CA GLU A 244 -12.86 11.65 -11.11
C GLU A 244 -12.43 12.30 -9.78
N PRO A 245 -12.09 13.60 -9.78
CA PRO A 245 -11.84 14.35 -8.56
C PRO A 245 -13.08 14.30 -7.66
N ARG A 246 -12.93 13.83 -6.42
CA ARG A 246 -14.07 13.76 -5.50
C ARG A 246 -14.28 15.12 -4.86
N VAL A 247 -15.39 15.76 -5.24
CA VAL A 247 -15.84 17.01 -4.62
C VAL A 247 -16.70 16.63 -3.41
N HIS A 248 -16.21 16.91 -2.20
CA HIS A 248 -17.06 16.84 -1.00
C HIS A 248 -17.91 18.11 -0.96
N TYR A 249 -19.20 17.99 -1.24
CA TYR A 249 -20.17 19.02 -0.91
C TYR A 249 -20.42 18.96 0.60
N GLY A 250 -19.97 19.99 1.32
CA GLY A 250 -20.33 20.15 2.73
C GLY A 250 -21.85 20.29 2.90
N PRO A 251 -22.42 20.03 4.09
CA PRO A 251 -23.88 20.01 4.31
C PRO A 251 -24.57 21.38 4.10
N ASN A 252 -23.81 22.45 3.90
CA ASN A 252 -24.33 23.78 3.61
C ASN A 252 -23.88 24.16 2.20
N GLY A 253 -24.84 24.24 1.27
CA GLY A 253 -24.67 24.47 -0.17
C GLY A 253 -24.06 25.84 -0.57
N SER A 254 -23.01 26.29 0.10
CA SER A 254 -22.11 27.31 -0.42
C SER A 254 -21.03 26.63 -1.25
N ALA A 255 -21.02 26.94 -2.55
CA ALA A 255 -19.99 26.57 -3.49
C ALA A 255 -18.65 27.24 -3.12
N CYS A 256 -17.96 26.70 -2.12
CA CYS A 256 -16.52 26.87 -1.97
C CYS A 256 -15.88 25.60 -2.52
N ALA A 257 -15.43 25.65 -3.77
CA ALA A 257 -14.58 24.65 -4.39
C ALA A 257 -13.19 24.68 -3.72
N GLY A 258 -13.12 24.26 -2.45
CA GLY A 258 -11.88 23.93 -1.78
C GLY A 258 -11.53 22.50 -2.13
N TYR A 259 -10.43 22.29 -2.85
CA TYR A 259 -9.76 21.00 -2.89
C TYR A 259 -9.39 20.65 -1.43
N VAL A 260 -10.18 19.81 -0.77
CA VAL A 260 -9.76 19.20 0.49
C VAL A 260 -8.74 18.13 0.11
N GLN A 261 -7.50 18.57 -0.02
CA GLN A 261 -6.32 17.73 -0.06
C GLN A 261 -6.15 17.13 1.35
N GLY A 262 -6.97 16.12 1.67
CA GLY A 262 -7.04 15.60 3.03
C GLY A 262 -8.09 14.52 3.33
N SER A 263 -9.01 14.20 2.42
CA SER A 263 -9.69 12.90 2.51
C SER A 263 -8.70 11.84 2.04
N THR A 264 -7.92 11.28 2.96
CA THR A 264 -6.94 10.22 2.70
C THR A 264 -7.64 9.05 2.01
N TYR A 265 -7.57 9.03 0.69
CA TYR A 265 -8.17 8.06 -0.20
C TYR A 265 -7.52 6.70 0.04
N GLN A 266 -8.05 5.91 0.98
CA GLN A 266 -7.59 4.55 1.18
C GLN A 266 -8.13 3.66 0.06
N ILE A 267 -7.20 3.03 -0.66
CA ILE A 267 -7.50 2.05 -1.69
C ILE A 267 -7.79 0.72 -0.99
N PRO A 268 -8.99 0.12 -1.16
CA PRO A 268 -9.32 -1.17 -0.55
C PRO A 268 -8.42 -2.31 -1.05
N GLU A 269 -8.20 -3.32 -0.20
CA GLU A 269 -7.47 -4.56 -0.53
C GLU A 269 -7.92 -5.15 -1.88
N PHE A 270 -9.23 -5.15 -2.11
CA PHE A 270 -9.82 -5.70 -3.32
C PHE A 270 -9.32 -5.04 -4.62
N HIS A 271 -8.94 -3.77 -4.60
CA HIS A 271 -8.37 -3.11 -5.78
C HIS A 271 -7.00 -3.68 -6.16
N VAL A 272 -6.22 -4.21 -5.21
CA VAL A 272 -4.97 -4.93 -5.52
C VAL A 272 -5.28 -6.21 -6.31
N PHE A 273 -6.32 -6.95 -5.90
CA PHE A 273 -6.78 -8.14 -6.61
C PHE A 273 -7.27 -7.81 -8.02
N VAL A 274 -8.07 -6.75 -8.19
CA VAL A 274 -8.52 -6.28 -9.51
C VAL A 274 -7.32 -5.82 -10.36
N LEU A 275 -6.36 -5.12 -9.78
CA LEU A 275 -5.15 -4.69 -10.49
C LEU A 275 -4.37 -5.89 -11.04
N ALA A 276 -4.25 -6.99 -10.28
CA ALA A 276 -3.61 -8.21 -10.79
C ALA A 276 -4.28 -8.73 -12.08
N HIS A 277 -5.61 -8.59 -12.20
CA HIS A 277 -6.37 -8.95 -13.40
C HIS A 277 -6.15 -7.98 -14.55
N VAL A 278 -6.11 -6.67 -14.28
CA VAL A 278 -5.75 -5.65 -15.28
C VAL A 278 -4.38 -5.96 -15.89
N LEU A 279 -3.41 -6.30 -15.05
CA LEU A 279 -2.03 -6.58 -15.46
C LEU A 279 -1.85 -8.00 -16.02
N LYS A 280 -2.82 -8.90 -15.81
CA LYS A 280 -2.70 -10.35 -16.03
C LYS A 280 -1.39 -10.90 -15.44
N ARG A 281 -1.02 -10.40 -14.26
CA ARG A 281 0.28 -10.63 -13.61
C ARG A 281 0.06 -10.77 -12.10
N PRO A 282 0.67 -11.79 -11.45
CA PRO A 282 0.63 -11.92 -10.00
C PRO A 282 1.17 -10.66 -9.32
N ILE A 283 0.56 -10.26 -8.20
CA ILE A 283 1.07 -9.19 -7.33
C ILE A 283 1.38 -9.81 -5.97
N VAL A 284 2.57 -9.55 -5.45
CA VAL A 284 2.99 -9.94 -4.10
C VAL A 284 3.13 -8.67 -3.29
N VAL A 285 2.42 -8.57 -2.16
CA VAL A 285 2.49 -7.42 -1.26
C VAL A 285 3.17 -7.84 0.04
N VAL A 286 4.29 -7.18 0.34
CA VAL A 286 5.00 -7.30 1.62
C VAL A 286 4.47 -6.22 2.56
N ALA A 287 3.94 -6.64 3.70
CA ALA A 287 3.41 -5.74 4.73
C ALA A 287 3.65 -6.35 6.11
N ASP A 288 3.54 -5.54 7.16
CA ASP A 288 3.31 -6.10 8.50
C ASP A 288 1.89 -6.69 8.59
N THR A 289 1.64 -7.51 9.61
CA THR A 289 0.35 -8.20 9.80
C THR A 289 -0.60 -7.43 10.70
N MET A 290 -0.08 -6.54 11.54
CA MET A 290 -0.86 -5.79 12.53
C MET A 290 -0.41 -4.33 12.53
N LEU A 291 -1.38 -3.42 12.53
CA LEU A 291 -1.20 -2.04 12.94
C LEU A 291 -0.90 -2.00 14.43
N ARG A 292 0.01 -1.13 14.83
CA ARG A 292 0.40 -0.94 16.23
C ARG A 292 0.04 0.46 16.69
N ASP A 293 -0.37 0.57 17.95
CA ASP A 293 -0.63 1.88 18.58
C ASP A 293 0.67 2.57 19.00
N SER A 294 0.56 3.75 19.64
CA SER A 294 1.71 4.51 20.15
C SER A 294 2.48 3.79 21.27
N GLY A 295 1.85 2.82 21.94
CA GLY A 295 2.47 1.92 22.91
C GLY A 295 3.19 0.73 22.28
N GLY A 296 2.97 0.47 20.98
CA GLY A 296 3.50 -0.68 20.25
C GLY A 296 2.61 -1.92 20.29
N GLU A 297 1.44 -1.83 20.94
CA GLU A 297 0.48 -2.93 21.07
C GLU A 297 -0.30 -3.12 19.77
N ALA A 298 -0.67 -4.38 19.48
CA ALA A 298 -1.42 -4.70 18.28
C ALA A 298 -2.84 -4.09 18.35
N PHE A 299 -3.19 -3.29 17.35
CA PHE A 299 -4.45 -2.56 17.26
C PHE A 299 -5.44 -3.21 16.29
N ALA A 300 -5.02 -3.44 15.05
CA ALA A 300 -5.89 -4.00 14.00
C ALA A 300 -5.08 -4.75 12.93
N PRO A 301 -5.63 -5.79 12.29
CA PRO A 301 -4.93 -6.51 11.23
C PRO A 301 -4.73 -5.63 9.98
N ILE A 302 -3.60 -5.82 9.29
CA ILE A 302 -3.33 -5.20 7.99
C ILE A 302 -3.73 -6.19 6.90
N PRO A 303 -4.76 -5.91 6.08
CA PRO A 303 -5.31 -6.87 5.13
C PRO A 303 -4.51 -6.97 3.82
N PHE A 304 -3.50 -6.14 3.61
CA PHE A 304 -2.85 -6.02 2.31
C PHE A 304 -1.75 -7.06 2.04
N GLY A 305 -1.11 -7.60 3.07
CA GLY A 305 0.00 -8.55 2.91
C GLY A 305 -0.46 -9.87 2.30
N GLY A 306 0.18 -10.31 1.21
CA GLY A 306 -0.18 -11.59 0.58
C GLY A 306 0.10 -11.68 -0.92
N ILE A 307 -0.55 -12.66 -1.56
CA ILE A 307 -0.39 -12.99 -2.98
C ILE A 307 -1.73 -12.82 -3.69
N TYR A 308 -1.74 -11.98 -4.72
CA TYR A 308 -2.90 -11.67 -5.53
C TYR A 308 -2.72 -12.24 -6.93
N LEU A 309 -3.51 -13.26 -7.25
CA LEU A 309 -3.45 -13.94 -8.54
C LEU A 309 -4.61 -13.49 -9.45
N PRO A 310 -4.40 -13.34 -10.77
CA PRO A 310 -5.45 -13.05 -11.73
C PRO A 310 -6.33 -14.28 -12.01
N LEU A 311 -7.06 -14.77 -11.01
CA LEU A 311 -7.75 -16.06 -11.03
C LEU A 311 -8.91 -16.16 -12.05
N GLU A 312 -9.49 -15.03 -12.47
CA GLU A 312 -10.50 -15.00 -13.53
C GLU A 312 -9.89 -15.00 -14.95
N VAL A 313 -8.56 -15.05 -15.05
CA VAL A 313 -7.83 -15.13 -16.32
C VAL A 313 -7.13 -16.49 -16.41
N PRO A 314 -7.26 -17.23 -17.53
CA PRO A 314 -6.51 -18.47 -17.73
C PRO A 314 -5.01 -18.27 -17.56
N ALA A 315 -4.35 -19.13 -16.77
CA ALA A 315 -2.94 -18.97 -16.41
C ALA A 315 -1.97 -18.92 -17.60
N ASN A 316 -2.34 -19.52 -18.75
CA ASN A 316 -1.56 -19.45 -19.99
C ASN A 316 -1.61 -18.07 -20.68
N LYS A 317 -2.54 -17.20 -20.27
CA LYS A 317 -2.66 -15.79 -20.70
C LYS A 317 -2.06 -14.82 -19.68
N CYS A 318 -1.40 -15.32 -18.63
CA CYS A 318 -0.83 -14.52 -17.56
C CYS A 318 0.71 -14.55 -17.58
N HIS A 319 1.30 -13.43 -17.17
CA HIS A 319 2.72 -13.38 -16.85
C HIS A 319 2.99 -14.17 -15.56
N ARG A 320 4.14 -14.85 -15.49
CA ARG A 320 4.52 -15.65 -14.31
C ARG A 320 5.42 -14.90 -13.33
N SER A 321 6.15 -13.90 -13.81
CA SER A 321 6.97 -13.04 -12.95
C SER A 321 6.05 -12.12 -12.13
N PRO A 322 6.11 -12.12 -10.80
CA PRO A 322 5.25 -11.27 -9.99
C PRO A 322 5.69 -9.80 -10.07
N LEU A 323 4.75 -8.89 -9.86
CA LEU A 323 5.03 -7.53 -9.42
C LEU A 323 5.10 -7.54 -7.89
N VAL A 324 6.18 -7.03 -7.31
CA VAL A 324 6.37 -7.03 -5.85
C VAL A 324 6.17 -5.60 -5.33
N LEU A 325 5.27 -5.45 -4.38
CA LEU A 325 4.93 -4.19 -3.73
C LEU A 325 5.18 -4.31 -2.22
N ALA A 326 5.36 -3.16 -1.57
CA ALA A 326 5.35 -3.02 -0.13
C ALA A 326 4.17 -2.15 0.30
N TYR A 327 3.62 -2.44 1.48
CA TYR A 327 2.61 -1.62 2.12
C TYR A 327 3.01 -1.32 3.57
N ASP A 328 3.04 -0.03 3.91
CA ASP A 328 3.24 0.47 5.27
C ASP A 328 2.53 1.83 5.42
N GLN A 329 1.97 2.11 6.61
CA GLN A 329 1.37 3.41 6.95
C GLN A 329 0.44 4.01 5.87
N ALA A 330 -0.50 3.21 5.35
CA ALA A 330 -1.44 3.61 4.30
C ALA A 330 -0.78 4.02 2.96
N HIS A 331 0.44 3.53 2.70
CA HIS A 331 1.22 3.84 1.52
C HIS A 331 1.71 2.58 0.81
N PHE A 332 1.68 2.61 -0.52
CA PHE A 332 2.22 1.55 -1.37
C PHE A 332 3.52 2.00 -2.04
N SER A 333 4.51 1.12 -2.08
CA SER A 333 5.76 1.31 -2.83
C SER A 333 6.09 0.11 -3.69
N ALA A 334 6.77 0.34 -4.81
CA ALA A 334 7.32 -0.74 -5.63
C ALA A 334 8.57 -1.30 -4.95
N LEU A 335 8.65 -2.62 -4.77
CA LEU A 335 9.88 -3.27 -4.30
C LEU A 335 10.71 -3.68 -5.51
N VAL A 336 11.91 -3.11 -5.61
CA VAL A 336 12.82 -3.33 -6.74
C VAL A 336 14.18 -3.78 -6.25
N SER A 337 14.88 -4.59 -7.04
CA SER A 337 16.28 -4.92 -6.76
C SER A 337 17.22 -3.99 -7.51
N MET A 338 18.48 -3.96 -7.07
CA MET A 338 19.56 -3.33 -7.83
C MET A 338 20.14 -4.33 -8.82
N GLU A 339 20.53 -3.85 -10.00
CA GLU A 339 21.24 -4.65 -11.00
C GLU A 339 22.50 -5.27 -10.37
N GLN A 340 22.67 -6.57 -10.56
CA GLN A 340 23.91 -7.25 -10.22
C GLN A 340 24.79 -7.36 -11.46
N LYS A 341 26.11 -7.26 -11.25
CA LYS A 341 27.11 -7.44 -12.30
C LYS A 341 27.24 -8.93 -12.65
N GLU A 342 26.24 -9.47 -13.35
CA GLU A 342 26.33 -10.85 -13.82
C GLU A 342 27.33 -10.97 -14.97
N PRO A 343 28.18 -12.03 -15.00
CA PRO A 343 29.01 -12.32 -16.15
C PRO A 343 28.12 -12.49 -17.39
N ALA A 344 28.55 -11.94 -18.53
CA ALA A 344 27.77 -11.62 -19.73
C ALA A 344 26.98 -12.75 -20.43
N LYS A 345 26.84 -13.95 -19.85
CA LYS A 345 26.16 -15.10 -20.46
C LYS A 345 24.67 -15.22 -20.17
N GLU A 346 24.12 -14.53 -19.15
CA GLU A 346 22.68 -14.64 -18.80
C GLU A 346 21.87 -13.34 -18.90
N GLN A 347 22.50 -12.22 -19.29
CA GLN A 347 21.88 -10.90 -19.38
C GLN A 347 20.73 -10.78 -20.41
N GLY A 348 20.46 -11.82 -21.20
CA GLY A 348 19.56 -11.78 -22.35
C GLY A 348 18.07 -12.05 -22.08
N ARG A 349 17.60 -12.27 -20.83
CA ARG A 349 16.23 -12.79 -20.65
C ARG A 349 15.25 -12.07 -19.74
N CYS A 350 15.63 -11.09 -18.91
CA CYS A 350 14.64 -10.63 -17.92
C CYS A 350 14.70 -9.19 -17.42
N TYR A 351 15.46 -8.25 -17.99
CA TYR A 351 15.54 -6.89 -17.43
C TYR A 351 15.45 -5.81 -18.52
N ARG A 352 14.55 -4.83 -18.32
CA ARG A 352 14.48 -3.63 -19.15
C ARG A 352 15.34 -2.55 -18.50
N ARG A 353 16.39 -2.12 -19.21
CA ARG A 353 17.18 -0.93 -18.90
C ARG A 353 16.49 0.29 -19.51
N ILE A 354 16.52 1.43 -18.82
CA ILE A 354 16.17 2.75 -19.38
C ILE A 354 17.44 3.42 -19.86
#